data_AF-U4UCC0-F1
#
_entry.id   AF-U4UCC0-F1
#
_cell.length_a   1.000
_cell.length_b   1.000
_cell.length_c   1.000
_cell.angle_alpha   90.00
_cell.angle_beta   90.00
_cell.angle_gamma   90.00
#
_symmetry.space_group_name_H-M   'P 1'
#
loop_
_entity.id
_entity.type
_entity.pdbx_description
1 polymer ?
#
loop_
_entity_poly.entity_id
_entity_poly.type
_entity_poly.pdbx_seq_one_letter_code
_entity_poly.pdbx_strand_id
1 'polypeptide(L)'
;MCVYLHNKTVIMMEIEDTPSATCELICQAIVNSEELGLNKQLAAQVFTLWMISPILEIQLKPYSKPYEMRQNWRNLIEKYGHASEGRMEKDEPKLVFQRNIFVTKQLEERIKDQKILELLYEECKYNVLNGRYPSEIAYLIMLGGIQAREELGPYNLQVHTTHFFREQQSKFLPAHVRKSPTWTWLPISSKSSAEVRLLEQFKRIPSTATNKKLMKKYLEYCWGLPFYGAAFFEGQIEEPVRGLISLLTHQDVPVLLAINPRGLYIIDDLNCQIVLGLRYEEFSWDCSKPSREDNPDCLPCLFVQFLVVENGARVSKMLQVFSRQATLMDTLITSYVSQVVSKSNDEVDNKMCESQSNSDNDNHNPPGGAAAPPYSANHAALSTKLSKLTLATFDDEGHCIGQMGSWSFSY
;
A
#
# COMPACT_ATOMS: atom_id res chain seq x y z
N MET A 1 9.84 -25.18 -10.27
CA MET A 1 9.73 -23.91 -9.51
C MET A 1 8.25 -23.59 -9.29
N CYS A 2 7.87 -22.98 -8.17
CA CYS A 2 6.48 -22.58 -7.89
C CYS A 2 6.37 -21.05 -7.83
N VAL A 3 5.39 -20.48 -8.54
CA VAL A 3 5.07 -19.04 -8.49
C VAL A 3 3.64 -18.86 -8.03
N TYR A 4 3.44 -18.04 -7.01
CA TYR A 4 2.15 -17.83 -6.36
C TYR A 4 1.45 -16.59 -6.94
N LEU A 5 0.12 -16.65 -6.97
CA LEU A 5 -0.76 -15.54 -7.29
C LEU A 5 -1.64 -15.19 -6.07
N HIS A 6 -2.17 -13.96 -6.02
CA HIS A 6 -3.03 -13.51 -4.91
C HIS A 6 -4.38 -14.24 -4.85
N ASN A 7 -4.85 -14.82 -5.95
CA ASN A 7 -6.04 -15.67 -6.00
C ASN A 7 -5.83 -17.09 -5.44
N LYS A 8 -4.69 -17.35 -4.78
CA LYS A 8 -4.29 -18.65 -4.22
C LYS A 8 -3.95 -19.72 -5.27
N THR A 9 -3.84 -19.35 -6.54
CA THR A 9 -3.31 -20.22 -7.58
C THR A 9 -1.78 -20.31 -7.46
N VAL A 10 -1.25 -21.48 -7.78
CA VAL A 10 0.19 -21.75 -7.87
C VAL A 10 0.51 -22.23 -9.28
N ILE A 11 1.40 -21.51 -9.95
CA ILE A 11 1.91 -21.88 -11.27
C ILE A 11 3.14 -22.76 -11.04
N MET A 12 3.06 -23.99 -11.51
CA MET A 12 4.17 -24.94 -11.48
C MET A 12 4.95 -24.82 -12.78
N MET A 13 6.22 -24.44 -12.70
CA MET A 13 7.08 -24.19 -13.85
C MET A 13 8.24 -25.17 -13.88
N GLU A 14 8.44 -25.81 -15.03
CA GLU A 14 9.66 -26.55 -15.35
C GLU A 14 10.67 -25.57 -15.96
N ILE A 15 11.79 -25.37 -15.27
CA ILE A 15 12.85 -24.46 -15.72
C ILE A 15 14.15 -25.26 -15.67
N GLU A 16 14.72 -25.49 -16.86
CA GLU A 16 15.88 -26.38 -17.07
C GLU A 16 17.07 -26.03 -16.16
N ASP A 17 17.41 -24.74 -16.03
CA ASP A 17 18.47 -24.25 -15.13
C ASP A 17 17.90 -23.24 -14.12
N THR A 18 17.16 -23.77 -13.14
CA THR A 18 16.53 -22.98 -12.08
C THR A 18 17.51 -22.03 -11.34
N PRO A 19 18.76 -22.42 -11.00
CA PRO A 19 19.73 -21.52 -10.37
C PRO A 19 20.10 -20.28 -11.20
N SER A 20 20.20 -20.38 -12.52
CA SER A 20 20.57 -19.25 -13.38
C SER A 20 19.38 -18.44 -13.89
N ALA A 21 18.16 -18.99 -13.79
CA ALA A 21 16.94 -18.36 -14.25
C ALA A 21 16.72 -16.97 -13.65
N THR A 22 16.63 -15.97 -14.51
CA THR A 22 16.39 -14.58 -14.12
C THR A 22 14.91 -14.31 -13.89
N CYS A 23 14.61 -13.25 -13.14
CA CYS A 23 13.26 -12.74 -12.95
C CYS A 23 12.55 -12.51 -14.29
N GLU A 24 13.26 -11.91 -15.25
CA GLU A 24 12.73 -11.66 -16.59
C GLU A 24 12.35 -12.95 -17.33
N LEU A 25 13.23 -13.96 -17.33
CA LEU A 25 12.97 -15.25 -17.97
C LEU A 25 11.71 -15.91 -17.38
N ILE A 26 11.60 -15.91 -16.05
CA ILE A 26 10.47 -16.50 -15.33
C ILE A 26 9.18 -15.71 -15.63
N CYS A 27 9.22 -14.37 -15.62
CA CYS A 27 8.10 -13.53 -16.03
C CYS A 27 7.65 -13.85 -17.47
N GLN A 28 8.58 -13.97 -18.42
CA GLN A 28 8.27 -14.30 -19.81
C GLN A 28 7.61 -15.67 -19.92
N ALA A 29 8.08 -16.67 -19.17
CA ALA A 29 7.47 -17.99 -19.16
C ALA A 29 6.05 -17.99 -18.54
N ILE A 30 5.81 -17.22 -17.48
CA ILE A 30 4.46 -17.01 -16.90
C ILE A 30 3.53 -16.35 -17.92
N VAL A 31 3.97 -15.26 -18.53
CA VAL A 31 3.18 -14.46 -19.48
C VAL A 31 2.89 -15.24 -20.77
N ASN A 32 3.79 -16.15 -21.16
CA ASN A 32 3.60 -17.03 -22.31
C ASN A 32 2.79 -18.30 -21.99
N SER A 33 2.51 -18.57 -20.72
CA SER A 33 1.70 -19.74 -20.32
C SER A 33 0.27 -19.61 -20.83
N GLU A 34 -0.19 -20.64 -21.54
CA GLU A 34 -1.57 -20.73 -22.01
C GLU A 34 -2.57 -20.87 -20.86
N GLU A 35 -2.15 -21.41 -19.71
CA GLU A 35 -2.98 -21.62 -18.53
C GLU A 35 -3.59 -20.32 -18.00
N LEU A 36 -2.82 -19.22 -18.04
CA LEU A 36 -3.29 -17.92 -17.54
C LEU A 36 -4.02 -17.11 -18.62
N GLY A 37 -3.81 -17.42 -19.90
CA GLY A 37 -4.46 -16.73 -21.02
C GLY A 37 -4.26 -15.21 -21.02
N LEU A 38 -3.09 -14.73 -20.56
CA LEU A 38 -2.81 -13.30 -20.42
C LEU A 38 -2.55 -12.63 -21.77
N ASN A 39 -2.95 -11.35 -21.89
CA ASN A 39 -2.43 -10.50 -22.96
C ASN A 39 -0.92 -10.28 -22.75
N LYS A 40 -0.11 -10.89 -23.60
CA LYS A 40 1.35 -10.96 -23.42
C LYS A 40 2.01 -9.59 -23.29
N GLN A 41 1.71 -8.69 -24.23
CA GLN A 41 2.29 -7.35 -24.29
C GLN A 41 1.93 -6.52 -23.05
N LEU A 42 0.67 -6.60 -22.62
CA LEU A 42 0.16 -5.79 -21.51
C LEU A 42 0.58 -6.38 -20.16
N ALA A 43 0.54 -7.69 -19.99
CA ALA A 43 0.95 -8.35 -18.74
C ALA A 43 2.43 -8.09 -18.42
N ALA A 44 3.31 -8.12 -19.42
CA ALA A 44 4.73 -7.81 -19.24
C ALA A 44 5.00 -6.36 -18.79
N GLN A 45 4.07 -5.43 -19.05
CA GLN A 45 4.17 -4.05 -18.56
C GLN A 45 3.60 -3.88 -17.16
N VAL A 46 2.66 -4.73 -16.75
CA VAL A 46 1.87 -4.56 -15.52
C VAL A 46 2.41 -5.37 -14.35
N PHE A 47 2.98 -6.55 -14.61
CA PHE A 47 3.36 -7.48 -13.56
C PHE A 47 4.86 -7.80 -13.58
N THR A 48 5.37 -8.18 -12.43
CA THR A 48 6.74 -8.69 -12.24
C THR A 48 6.76 -9.66 -11.07
N LEU A 49 7.94 -10.22 -10.76
CA LEU A 49 8.12 -11.10 -9.62
C LEU A 49 8.55 -10.34 -8.37
N TRP A 50 8.04 -10.85 -7.25
CA TRP A 50 8.37 -10.41 -5.92
C TRP A 50 8.76 -11.61 -5.06
N MET A 51 9.70 -11.39 -4.16
CA MET A 51 10.01 -12.34 -3.10
C MET A 51 9.37 -11.83 -1.82
N ILE A 52 8.44 -12.61 -1.27
CA ILE A 52 7.55 -12.19 -0.20
C ILE A 52 7.53 -13.23 0.91
N SER A 53 7.70 -12.79 2.14
CA SER A 53 7.42 -13.55 3.35
C SER A 53 6.50 -12.74 4.29
N PRO A 54 6.07 -13.30 5.43
CA PRO A 54 5.39 -12.52 6.46
C PRO A 54 6.17 -11.34 7.06
N ILE A 55 7.49 -11.22 6.82
CA ILE A 55 8.37 -10.21 7.42
C ILE A 55 8.93 -9.22 6.37
N LEU A 56 9.16 -9.67 5.14
CA LEU A 56 9.84 -8.84 4.13
C LEU A 56 9.26 -9.06 2.72
N GLU A 57 9.08 -7.96 2.00
CA GLU A 57 8.61 -7.93 0.61
C GLU A 57 9.61 -7.21 -0.28
N ILE A 58 10.09 -7.88 -1.34
CA ILE A 58 11.07 -7.32 -2.27
C ILE A 58 10.63 -7.55 -3.70
N GLN A 59 10.42 -6.46 -4.45
CA GLN A 59 10.27 -6.54 -5.91
C GLN A 59 11.61 -6.91 -6.54
N LEU A 60 11.62 -7.93 -7.40
CA LEU A 60 12.83 -8.38 -8.07
C LEU A 60 13.14 -7.51 -9.28
N LYS A 61 14.43 -7.27 -9.53
CA LYS A 61 14.88 -6.63 -10.77
C LYS A 61 14.91 -7.67 -11.89
N PRO A 62 14.79 -7.26 -13.18
CA PRO A 62 14.74 -8.20 -14.30
C PRO A 62 15.91 -9.21 -14.33
N TYR A 63 17.12 -8.77 -13.97
CA TYR A 63 18.33 -9.59 -13.92
C TYR A 63 18.54 -10.36 -12.61
N SER A 64 17.72 -10.12 -11.58
CA SER A 64 17.83 -10.85 -10.31
C SER A 64 17.49 -12.32 -10.53
N LYS A 65 18.21 -13.22 -9.85
CA LYS A 65 17.96 -14.66 -9.89
C LYS A 65 17.20 -15.08 -8.62
N PRO A 66 15.91 -15.47 -8.72
CA PRO A 66 15.12 -15.78 -7.53
C PRO A 66 15.68 -16.96 -6.71
N TYR A 67 16.35 -17.91 -7.34
CA TYR A 67 16.98 -19.02 -6.61
C TYR A 67 18.09 -18.52 -5.67
N GLU A 68 19.02 -17.71 -6.17
CA GLU A 68 20.11 -17.14 -5.37
C GLU A 68 19.57 -16.24 -4.24
N MET A 69 18.54 -15.44 -4.53
CA MET A 69 17.90 -14.61 -3.52
C MET A 69 17.25 -15.43 -2.39
N ARG A 70 16.63 -16.56 -2.72
CA ARG A 70 16.08 -17.47 -1.71
C ARG A 70 17.19 -18.07 -0.85
N GLN A 71 18.31 -18.48 -1.45
CA GLN A 71 19.46 -19.00 -0.68
C GLN A 71 20.02 -17.95 0.29
N ASN A 72 19.97 -16.68 -0.10
CA ASN A 72 20.42 -15.55 0.72
C ASN A 72 19.31 -14.95 1.61
N TRP A 73 18.13 -15.57 1.71
CA TRP A 73 16.97 -14.97 2.38
C TRP A 73 17.23 -14.67 3.85
N ARG A 74 17.90 -15.59 4.57
CA ARG A 74 18.25 -15.40 5.98
C ARG A 74 19.05 -14.11 6.21
N ASN A 75 20.04 -13.84 5.37
CA ASN A 75 20.85 -12.63 5.46
C ASN A 75 20.02 -11.36 5.15
N LEU A 76 19.02 -11.46 4.27
CA LEU A 76 18.10 -10.36 3.99
C LEU A 76 17.17 -10.09 5.18
N ILE A 77 16.67 -11.14 5.84
CA ILE A 77 15.83 -11.01 7.04
C ILE A 77 16.62 -10.47 8.22
N GLU A 78 17.85 -10.95 8.46
CA GLU A 78 18.72 -10.41 9.52
C GLU A 78 18.99 -8.91 9.32
N LYS A 79 19.13 -8.49 8.05
CA LYS A 79 19.39 -7.09 7.69
C LYS A 79 18.14 -6.20 7.74
N TYR A 80 17.01 -6.67 7.21
CA TYR A 80 15.84 -5.82 6.92
C TYR A 80 14.56 -6.21 7.68
N GLY A 81 14.53 -7.37 8.31
CA GLY A 81 13.34 -7.88 8.99
C GLY A 81 13.07 -7.18 10.32
N HIS A 82 11.80 -6.87 10.59
CA HIS A 82 11.37 -6.21 11.82
C HIS A 82 10.48 -7.17 12.65
N ALA A 83 11.11 -8.22 13.19
CA ALA A 83 10.41 -9.24 13.98
C ALA A 83 11.31 -9.84 15.07
N SER A 84 10.72 -10.62 15.98
CA SER A 84 11.49 -11.40 16.97
C SER A 84 12.41 -12.42 16.31
N GLU A 85 13.56 -12.71 16.91
CA GLU A 85 14.56 -13.68 16.42
C GLU A 85 13.95 -15.02 16.00
N GLY A 86 13.14 -15.66 16.85
CA GLY A 86 12.52 -16.94 16.52
C GLY A 86 11.49 -16.91 15.38
N ARG A 87 10.95 -15.73 15.01
CA ARG A 87 10.13 -15.56 13.80
C ARG A 87 11.01 -15.39 12.58
N MET A 88 12.08 -14.59 12.69
CA MET A 88 13.07 -14.37 11.64
C MET A 88 13.76 -15.68 11.22
N GLU A 89 14.12 -16.54 12.17
CA GLU A 89 14.78 -17.83 11.88
C GLU A 89 13.92 -18.81 11.09
N LYS A 90 12.59 -18.71 11.21
CA LYS A 90 11.62 -19.62 10.57
C LYS A 90 11.00 -19.02 9.31
N ASP A 91 11.42 -17.82 8.95
CA ASP A 91 10.84 -17.08 7.85
C ASP A 91 11.32 -17.64 6.50
N GLU A 92 10.37 -17.99 5.64
CA GLU A 92 10.63 -18.53 4.32
C GLU A 92 9.90 -17.69 3.28
N PRO A 93 10.59 -17.30 2.19
CA PRO A 93 9.96 -16.51 1.15
C PRO A 93 9.22 -17.40 0.15
N LYS A 94 8.18 -16.83 -0.44
CA LYS A 94 7.55 -17.32 -1.67
C LYS A 94 7.82 -16.36 -2.82
N LEU A 95 7.88 -16.92 -4.02
CA LEU A 95 7.96 -16.15 -5.26
C LEU A 95 6.53 -15.83 -5.73
N VAL A 96 6.20 -14.56 -5.89
CA VAL A 96 4.84 -14.09 -6.18
C VAL A 96 4.86 -13.27 -7.47
N PHE A 97 3.93 -13.54 -8.39
CA PHE A 97 3.73 -12.71 -9.58
C PHE A 97 2.62 -11.69 -9.29
N GLN A 98 3.00 -10.42 -9.20
CA GLN A 98 2.11 -9.34 -8.78
C GLN A 98 2.47 -8.01 -9.45
N ARG A 99 1.70 -6.96 -9.18
CA ARG A 99 1.85 -5.65 -9.81
C ARG A 99 3.28 -5.14 -9.70
N ASN A 100 3.79 -4.58 -10.78
CA ASN A 100 5.05 -3.83 -10.77
C ASN A 100 4.81 -2.43 -10.19
N ILE A 101 5.58 -2.03 -9.16
CA ILE A 101 5.44 -0.74 -8.48
C ILE A 101 5.59 0.47 -9.41
N PHE A 102 6.25 0.31 -10.55
CA PHE A 102 6.46 1.39 -11.52
C PHE A 102 5.32 1.56 -12.53
N VAL A 103 4.28 0.73 -12.45
CA VAL A 103 3.10 0.88 -13.32
C VAL A 103 2.39 2.18 -13.00
N THR A 104 2.04 2.92 -14.06
CA THR A 104 1.29 4.17 -13.92
C THR A 104 -0.20 3.90 -13.78
N LYS A 105 -0.87 4.74 -13.00
CA LYS A 105 -2.33 4.69 -12.85
C LYS A 105 -3.05 4.82 -14.20
N GLN A 106 -2.57 5.70 -15.06
CA GLN A 106 -3.15 5.95 -16.39
C GLN A 106 -3.10 4.70 -17.29
N LEU A 107 -2.03 3.89 -17.18
CA LEU A 107 -1.95 2.62 -17.89
C LEU A 107 -3.03 1.66 -17.39
N GLU A 108 -3.14 1.48 -16.07
CA GLU A 108 -4.11 0.57 -15.46
C GLU A 108 -5.57 0.93 -15.74
N GLU A 109 -5.93 2.22 -15.67
CA GLU A 109 -7.30 2.67 -15.95
C GLU A 109 -7.76 2.36 -17.38
N ARG A 110 -6.82 2.22 -18.31
CA ARG A 110 -7.09 1.89 -19.72
C ARG A 110 -7.19 0.38 -19.96
N ILE A 111 -6.84 -0.46 -18.99
CA ILE A 111 -6.86 -1.92 -19.13
C ILE A 111 -8.31 -2.41 -19.25
N LYS A 112 -8.57 -3.18 -20.30
CA LYS A 112 -9.86 -3.84 -20.55
C LYS A 112 -9.75 -5.36 -20.53
N ASP A 113 -8.53 -5.89 -20.49
CA ASP A 113 -8.26 -7.33 -20.45
C ASP A 113 -8.80 -7.94 -19.15
N GLN A 114 -9.59 -9.00 -19.28
CA GLN A 114 -10.29 -9.57 -18.13
C GLN A 114 -9.34 -10.23 -17.13
N LYS A 115 -8.32 -10.93 -17.62
CA LYS A 115 -7.40 -11.72 -16.78
C LYS A 115 -6.42 -10.83 -16.04
N ILE A 116 -5.96 -9.76 -16.69
CA ILE A 116 -5.14 -8.75 -16.03
C ILE A 116 -5.93 -8.01 -14.94
N LEU A 117 -7.19 -7.64 -15.21
CA LEU A 117 -8.05 -7.02 -14.19
C LEU A 117 -8.33 -7.97 -13.02
N GLU A 118 -8.50 -9.26 -13.27
CA GLU A 118 -8.66 -10.29 -12.24
C GLU A 118 -7.44 -10.34 -11.31
N LEU A 119 -6.22 -10.38 -11.84
CA LEU A 119 -5.00 -10.39 -11.04
C LEU A 119 -4.81 -9.10 -10.22
N LEU A 120 -5.05 -7.93 -10.82
CA LEU A 120 -4.99 -6.64 -10.10
C LEU A 120 -6.05 -6.57 -8.99
N TYR A 121 -7.26 -7.05 -9.26
CA TYR A 121 -8.35 -7.08 -8.29
C TYR A 121 -8.00 -7.96 -7.08
N GLU A 122 -7.40 -9.13 -7.31
CA GLU A 122 -7.02 -10.06 -6.25
C GLU A 122 -5.94 -9.49 -5.33
N GLU A 123 -4.95 -8.78 -5.89
CA GLU A 123 -3.97 -8.03 -5.11
C GLU A 123 -4.63 -6.88 -4.31
N CYS A 124 -5.57 -6.15 -4.90
CA CYS A 124 -6.30 -5.09 -4.19
C CYS A 124 -7.17 -5.64 -3.06
N LYS A 125 -7.83 -6.79 -3.29
CA LYS A 125 -8.58 -7.50 -2.27
C LYS A 125 -7.68 -7.89 -1.11
N TYR A 126 -6.49 -8.43 -1.39
CA TYR A 126 -5.48 -8.72 -0.38
C TYR A 126 -5.10 -7.48 0.43
N ASN A 127 -4.78 -6.37 -0.23
CA ASN A 127 -4.37 -5.12 0.44
C ASN A 127 -5.50 -4.52 1.31
N VAL A 128 -6.75 -4.57 0.85
CA VAL A 128 -7.90 -4.11 1.64
C VAL A 128 -8.12 -4.98 2.87
N LEU A 129 -8.13 -6.31 2.72
CA LEU A 129 -8.40 -7.23 3.83
C LEU A 129 -7.31 -7.21 4.91
N ASN A 130 -6.05 -6.96 4.52
CA ASN A 130 -4.92 -6.85 5.43
C ASN A 130 -4.73 -5.42 6.01
N GLY A 131 -5.70 -4.50 5.81
CA GLY A 131 -5.64 -3.17 6.40
C GLY A 131 -4.63 -2.21 5.74
N ARG A 132 -3.93 -2.64 4.70
CA ARG A 132 -2.97 -1.84 3.93
C ARG A 132 -3.62 -0.69 3.18
N TYR A 133 -4.92 -0.79 2.88
CA TYR A 133 -5.71 0.25 2.25
C TYR A 133 -6.74 0.92 3.20
N PRO A 134 -6.30 1.84 4.08
CA PRO A 134 -7.15 2.66 4.94
C PRO A 134 -8.33 3.34 4.24
N SER A 135 -9.52 3.10 4.76
CA SER A 135 -10.75 3.58 4.15
C SER A 135 -11.86 3.68 5.19
N GLU A 136 -12.86 4.53 4.94
CA GLU A 136 -14.03 4.55 5.82
C GLU A 136 -14.75 3.19 5.82
N ILE A 137 -15.29 2.83 6.97
CA ILE A 137 -15.99 1.56 7.19
C ILE A 137 -17.13 1.34 6.18
N ALA A 138 -17.83 2.42 5.78
CA ALA A 138 -18.91 2.31 4.79
C ALA A 138 -18.41 1.82 3.43
N TYR A 139 -17.26 2.32 2.97
CA TYR A 139 -16.64 1.88 1.72
C TYR A 139 -16.07 0.47 1.85
N LEU A 140 -15.44 0.11 2.99
CA LEU A 140 -14.96 -1.25 3.23
C LEU A 140 -16.09 -2.29 3.19
N ILE A 141 -17.26 -1.96 3.73
CA ILE A 141 -18.44 -2.84 3.67
C ILE A 141 -18.99 -2.93 2.24
N MET A 142 -18.99 -1.83 1.48
CA MET A 142 -19.37 -1.87 0.06
C MET A 142 -18.41 -2.77 -0.74
N LEU A 143 -17.10 -2.63 -0.54
CA LEU A 143 -16.08 -3.46 -1.17
C LEU A 143 -16.28 -4.94 -0.80
N GLY A 144 -16.53 -5.24 0.48
CA GLY A 144 -16.87 -6.59 0.92
C GLY A 144 -18.12 -7.15 0.25
N GLY A 145 -19.15 -6.31 0.00
CA GLY A 145 -20.34 -6.70 -0.75
C GLY A 145 -20.04 -7.06 -2.21
N ILE A 146 -19.13 -6.31 -2.86
CA ILE A 146 -18.63 -6.61 -4.20
C ILE A 146 -17.87 -7.94 -4.21
N GLN A 147 -16.97 -8.16 -3.24
CA GLN A 147 -16.23 -9.42 -3.11
C GLN A 147 -17.17 -10.61 -2.92
N ALA A 148 -18.14 -10.50 -2.01
CA ALA A 148 -19.13 -11.54 -1.79
C ALA A 148 -19.95 -11.83 -3.04
N ARG A 149 -20.30 -10.81 -3.84
CA ARG A 149 -21.04 -10.97 -5.09
C ARG A 149 -20.23 -11.64 -6.20
N GLU A 150 -18.93 -11.40 -6.22
CA GLU A 150 -17.98 -12.02 -7.14
C GLU A 150 -17.77 -13.50 -6.79
N GLU A 151 -17.54 -13.81 -5.50
CA GLU A 151 -17.27 -15.18 -5.02
C GLU A 151 -18.53 -16.07 -4.93
N LEU A 152 -19.65 -15.53 -4.45
CA LEU A 152 -20.87 -16.31 -4.13
C LEU A 152 -21.94 -16.28 -5.23
N GLY A 153 -21.76 -15.44 -6.25
CA GLY A 153 -22.77 -15.20 -7.27
C GLY A 153 -23.99 -14.42 -6.75
N PRO A 154 -25.13 -14.46 -7.46
CA PRO A 154 -26.33 -13.68 -7.12
C PRO A 154 -26.90 -13.99 -5.73
N TYR A 155 -27.62 -13.01 -5.15
CA TYR A 155 -28.28 -13.19 -3.86
C TYR A 155 -29.29 -14.33 -3.87
N ASN A 156 -29.21 -15.20 -2.86
CA ASN A 156 -30.15 -16.29 -2.59
C ASN A 156 -30.56 -16.21 -1.12
N LEU A 157 -31.85 -15.93 -0.85
CA LEU A 157 -32.39 -15.75 0.50
C LEU A 157 -32.21 -16.98 1.40
N GLN A 158 -32.18 -18.19 0.83
CA GLN A 158 -32.07 -19.43 1.61
C GLN A 158 -30.64 -19.70 2.09
N VAL A 159 -29.64 -19.13 1.41
CA VAL A 159 -28.21 -19.36 1.69
C VAL A 159 -27.59 -18.14 2.36
N HIS A 160 -27.81 -16.97 1.78
CA HIS A 160 -27.11 -15.74 2.13
C HIS A 160 -27.84 -14.99 3.25
N THR A 161 -27.74 -15.52 4.47
CA THR A 161 -28.36 -14.94 5.68
C THR A 161 -27.41 -14.04 6.45
N THR A 162 -27.92 -13.29 7.43
CA THR A 162 -27.07 -12.54 8.37
C THR A 162 -26.14 -13.46 9.16
N HIS A 163 -26.58 -14.68 9.45
CA HIS A 163 -25.76 -15.68 10.13
C HIS A 163 -24.58 -16.11 9.25
N PHE A 164 -24.84 -16.45 7.97
CA PHE A 164 -23.79 -16.77 7.00
C PHE A 164 -22.71 -15.68 6.95
N PHE A 165 -23.11 -14.41 6.80
CA PHE A 165 -22.15 -13.30 6.75
C PHE A 165 -21.45 -13.02 8.08
N ARG A 166 -22.02 -13.46 9.21
CA ARG A 166 -21.34 -13.38 10.52
C ARG A 166 -20.19 -14.40 10.61
N GLU A 167 -20.38 -15.60 10.09
CA GLU A 167 -19.34 -16.64 10.09
C GLU A 167 -18.24 -16.36 9.07
N GLN A 168 -18.58 -15.72 7.95
CA GLN A 168 -17.66 -15.49 6.83
C GLN A 168 -17.03 -14.08 6.82
N GLN A 169 -17.15 -13.29 7.90
CA GLN A 169 -16.70 -11.88 7.91
C GLN A 169 -15.24 -11.72 7.49
N SER A 170 -14.34 -12.62 7.91
CA SER A 170 -12.91 -12.55 7.60
C SER A 170 -12.57 -12.71 6.13
N LYS A 171 -13.49 -13.26 5.31
CA LYS A 171 -13.29 -13.36 3.87
C LYS A 171 -13.52 -12.04 3.14
N PHE A 172 -14.38 -11.18 3.69
CA PHE A 172 -14.90 -10.01 2.97
C PHE A 172 -14.59 -8.68 3.66
N LEU A 173 -14.19 -8.70 4.94
CA LEU A 173 -13.97 -7.50 5.75
C LEU A 173 -12.62 -7.56 6.48
N PRO A 174 -11.89 -6.43 6.54
CA PRO A 174 -10.65 -6.34 7.28
C PRO A 174 -10.86 -6.39 8.80
N ALA A 175 -9.79 -6.68 9.52
CA ALA A 175 -9.83 -7.01 10.94
C ALA A 175 -10.64 -6.04 11.82
N HIS A 176 -10.38 -4.75 11.68
CA HIS A 176 -10.98 -3.67 12.47
C HIS A 176 -12.46 -3.40 12.18
N VAL A 177 -13.01 -3.87 11.04
CA VAL A 177 -14.45 -3.74 10.71
C VAL A 177 -15.27 -4.89 11.30
N ARG A 178 -14.63 -6.05 11.49
CA ARG A 178 -15.30 -7.24 12.01
C ARG A 178 -15.75 -7.02 13.45
N LYS A 179 -16.83 -7.68 13.84
CA LYS A 179 -17.17 -7.77 15.27
C LYS A 179 -16.18 -8.68 15.97
N SER A 180 -15.85 -8.37 17.23
CA SER A 180 -15.00 -9.23 18.05
C SER A 180 -15.58 -10.64 18.14
N PRO A 181 -14.76 -11.70 17.93
CA PRO A 181 -15.18 -13.08 18.12
C PRO A 181 -15.69 -13.38 19.54
N THR A 182 -15.27 -12.60 20.53
CA THR A 182 -15.66 -12.79 21.95
C THR A 182 -17.13 -12.52 22.23
N TRP A 183 -17.88 -11.91 21.30
CA TRP A 183 -19.33 -11.70 21.45
C TRP A 183 -20.19 -12.63 20.58
N THR A 184 -19.58 -13.64 19.95
CA THR A 184 -20.27 -14.61 19.07
C THR A 184 -21.32 -15.47 19.78
N TRP A 185 -21.19 -15.66 21.10
CA TRP A 185 -22.15 -16.41 21.92
C TRP A 185 -23.51 -15.71 22.12
N LEU A 186 -23.59 -14.40 21.81
CA LEU A 186 -24.86 -13.65 21.86
C LEU A 186 -25.32 -13.33 20.43
N PRO A 187 -26.42 -13.93 19.93
CA PRO A 187 -26.88 -13.80 18.54
C PRO A 187 -27.54 -12.43 18.23
N ILE A 188 -27.26 -11.41 19.02
CA ILE A 188 -27.88 -10.09 18.91
C ILE A 188 -27.10 -9.27 17.87
N SER A 189 -27.56 -9.34 16.62
CA SER A 189 -27.09 -8.42 15.59
C SER A 189 -27.89 -7.13 15.67
N SER A 190 -27.24 -6.02 16.01
CA SER A 190 -27.82 -4.69 15.80
C SER A 190 -28.03 -4.46 14.29
N LYS A 191 -29.04 -3.66 13.93
CA LYS A 191 -29.26 -3.23 12.53
C LYS A 191 -28.04 -2.53 11.90
N SER A 192 -27.14 -1.99 12.73
CA SER A 192 -25.91 -1.30 12.33
C SER A 192 -24.68 -2.21 12.22
N SER A 193 -24.82 -3.52 12.46
CA SER A 193 -23.69 -4.45 12.48
C SER A 193 -23.03 -4.61 11.11
N ALA A 194 -21.75 -4.99 11.11
CA ALA A 194 -21.00 -5.23 9.90
C ALA A 194 -21.64 -6.33 9.04
N GLU A 195 -22.08 -7.45 9.64
CA GLU A 195 -22.71 -8.55 8.91
C GLU A 195 -24.05 -8.16 8.26
N VAL A 196 -24.86 -7.31 8.93
CA VAL A 196 -26.14 -6.84 8.38
C VAL A 196 -25.88 -5.88 7.22
N ARG A 197 -24.99 -4.90 7.43
CA ARG A 197 -24.65 -3.92 6.38
C ARG A 197 -23.97 -4.59 5.18
N LEU A 198 -23.15 -5.61 5.40
CA LEU A 198 -22.53 -6.41 4.33
C LEU A 198 -23.59 -7.16 3.52
N LEU A 199 -24.52 -7.85 4.20
CA LEU A 199 -25.64 -8.51 3.54
C LEU A 199 -26.50 -7.52 2.73
N GLU A 200 -26.76 -6.33 3.26
CA GLU A 200 -27.49 -5.28 2.55
C GLU A 200 -26.75 -4.80 1.29
N GLN A 201 -25.43 -4.58 1.36
CA GLN A 201 -24.64 -4.23 0.18
C GLN A 201 -24.66 -5.33 -0.86
N PHE A 202 -24.48 -6.60 -0.44
CA PHE A 202 -24.56 -7.75 -1.32
C PHE A 202 -25.91 -7.88 -2.03
N LYS A 203 -27.03 -7.69 -1.30
CA LYS A 203 -28.40 -7.69 -1.86
C LYS A 203 -28.65 -6.61 -2.90
N ARG A 204 -28.02 -5.43 -2.75
CA ARG A 204 -28.22 -4.29 -3.65
C ARG A 204 -27.57 -4.49 -5.02
N ILE A 205 -26.64 -5.44 -5.16
CA ILE A 205 -25.93 -5.64 -6.41
C ILE A 205 -26.81 -6.44 -7.39
N PRO A 206 -27.10 -5.91 -8.60
CA PRO A 206 -27.99 -6.57 -9.55
C PRO A 206 -27.55 -8.00 -9.92
N SER A 207 -28.51 -8.88 -10.16
CA SER A 207 -28.25 -10.24 -10.66
C SER A 207 -27.55 -10.25 -12.03
N THR A 208 -27.77 -9.21 -12.83
CA THR A 208 -27.16 -9.02 -14.16
C THR A 208 -25.74 -8.44 -14.12
N ALA A 209 -25.22 -8.07 -12.95
CA ALA A 209 -23.84 -7.59 -12.82
C ALA A 209 -22.85 -8.73 -13.11
N THR A 210 -21.90 -8.48 -14.02
CA THR A 210 -20.86 -9.43 -14.38
C THR A 210 -19.63 -9.26 -13.48
N ASN A 211 -18.87 -10.34 -13.24
CA ASN A 211 -17.65 -10.27 -12.40
C ASN A 211 -16.67 -9.22 -12.93
N LYS A 212 -16.54 -9.07 -14.26
CA LYS A 212 -15.77 -7.97 -14.88
C LYS A 212 -16.16 -6.59 -14.36
N LYS A 213 -17.47 -6.27 -14.34
CA LYS A 213 -17.97 -4.97 -13.88
C LYS A 213 -17.75 -4.79 -12.37
N LEU A 214 -17.90 -5.87 -11.61
CA LEU A 214 -17.67 -5.87 -10.15
C LEU A 214 -16.21 -5.61 -9.81
N MET A 215 -15.29 -6.37 -10.40
CA MET A 215 -13.85 -6.20 -10.23
C MET A 215 -13.39 -4.81 -10.68
N LYS A 216 -13.89 -4.33 -11.83
CA LYS A 216 -13.58 -2.98 -12.30
C LYS A 216 -14.06 -1.91 -11.32
N LYS A 217 -15.28 -2.01 -10.79
CA LYS A 217 -15.80 -1.08 -9.78
C LYS A 217 -14.98 -1.10 -8.49
N TYR A 218 -14.50 -2.27 -8.09
CA TYR A 218 -13.58 -2.41 -6.95
C TYR A 218 -12.25 -1.71 -7.20
N LEU A 219 -11.66 -1.92 -8.37
CA LEU A 219 -10.41 -1.30 -8.79
C LEU A 219 -10.54 0.21 -8.92
N GLU A 220 -11.62 0.72 -9.51
CA GLU A 220 -11.90 2.16 -9.63
C GLU A 220 -11.91 2.86 -8.27
N TYR A 221 -12.48 2.21 -7.24
CA TYR A 221 -12.39 2.71 -5.88
C TYR A 221 -10.93 2.72 -5.39
N CYS A 222 -10.21 1.61 -5.56
CA CYS A 222 -8.83 1.46 -5.10
C CYS A 222 -7.87 2.44 -5.80
N TRP A 223 -8.02 2.68 -7.09
CA TRP A 223 -7.26 3.68 -7.86
C TRP A 223 -7.44 5.11 -7.35
N GLY A 224 -8.55 5.38 -6.65
CA GLY A 224 -8.79 6.65 -5.96
C GLY A 224 -7.92 6.84 -4.71
N LEU A 225 -7.41 5.75 -4.13
CA LEU A 225 -6.65 5.78 -2.89
C LEU A 225 -5.22 6.31 -3.12
N PRO A 226 -4.68 7.14 -2.20
CA PRO A 226 -3.37 7.77 -2.38
C PRO A 226 -2.21 6.76 -2.35
N PHE A 227 -2.31 5.73 -1.53
CA PHE A 227 -1.32 4.67 -1.33
C PHE A 227 -1.53 3.44 -2.25
N TYR A 228 -2.41 3.53 -3.26
CA TYR A 228 -2.63 2.44 -4.19
C TYR A 228 -1.34 2.03 -4.91
N GLY A 229 -1.09 0.72 -5.02
CA GLY A 229 0.05 0.18 -5.76
C GLY A 229 1.41 0.48 -5.12
N ALA A 230 1.42 0.74 -3.81
CA ALA A 230 2.63 0.99 -3.05
C ALA A 230 3.45 -0.28 -2.76
N ALA A 231 4.77 -0.11 -2.65
CA ALA A 231 5.58 -1.00 -1.84
C ALA A 231 5.36 -0.66 -0.36
N PHE A 232 5.27 -1.69 0.47
CA PHE A 232 5.03 -1.53 1.91
C PHE A 232 6.28 -1.92 2.70
N PHE A 233 6.63 -1.09 3.68
CA PHE A 233 7.79 -1.26 4.54
C PHE A 233 7.38 -1.17 6.00
N GLU A 234 8.04 -1.95 6.86
CA GLU A 234 7.82 -1.91 8.30
C GLU A 234 8.68 -0.82 8.93
N GLY A 235 8.10 -0.05 9.85
CA GLY A 235 8.82 0.94 10.63
C GLY A 235 8.13 1.23 11.95
N GLN A 236 8.70 2.13 12.72
CA GLN A 236 8.12 2.59 13.97
C GLN A 236 8.35 4.09 14.16
N ILE A 237 7.41 4.74 14.85
CA ILE A 237 7.45 6.17 15.19
C ILE A 237 7.20 6.33 16.69
N GLU A 238 7.81 7.35 17.30
CA GLU A 238 7.62 7.60 18.73
C GLU A 238 6.22 8.16 19.02
N GLU A 239 5.53 7.59 20.00
CA GLU A 239 4.22 8.09 20.45
C GLU A 239 4.37 9.43 21.20
N PRO A 240 3.55 10.46 20.89
CA PRO A 240 3.63 11.71 21.63
C PRO A 240 3.18 11.53 23.08
N VAL A 241 4.10 11.80 23.99
CA VAL A 241 3.89 11.63 25.42
C VAL A 241 3.02 12.76 25.99
N ARG A 242 1.92 12.43 26.68
CA ARG A 242 1.01 13.41 27.31
C ARG A 242 0.66 13.03 28.75
N GLY A 243 0.72 14.01 29.66
CA GLY A 243 0.24 13.89 31.05
C GLY A 243 1.06 12.93 31.93
N LEU A 244 0.46 12.42 33.00
CA LEU A 244 1.12 11.55 34.01
C LEU A 244 1.58 10.19 33.46
N ILE A 245 1.20 9.83 32.23
CA ILE A 245 1.61 8.61 31.53
C ILE A 245 3.08 8.70 31.05
N SER A 246 3.67 9.91 31.00
CA SER A 246 5.07 10.10 30.63
C SER A 246 6.08 9.38 31.52
N LEU A 247 5.68 9.03 32.75
CA LEU A 247 6.53 8.37 33.74
C LEU A 247 6.56 6.83 33.56
N LEU A 248 5.69 6.27 32.71
CA LEU A 248 5.47 4.83 32.63
C LEU A 248 5.82 4.22 31.27
N THR A 249 5.68 4.94 30.16
CA THR A 249 5.91 4.36 28.82
C THR A 249 6.37 5.41 27.80
N HIS A 250 7.60 5.29 27.31
CA HIS A 250 7.97 5.69 25.95
C HIS A 250 7.84 4.44 25.10
N GLN A 251 6.85 4.37 24.20
CA GLN A 251 6.72 3.24 23.29
C GLN A 251 6.72 3.74 21.86
N ASP A 252 7.63 3.15 21.08
CA ASP A 252 7.59 3.24 19.63
C ASP A 252 6.36 2.48 19.14
N VAL A 253 5.61 3.11 18.25
CA VAL A 253 4.39 2.56 17.66
C VAL A 253 4.76 1.98 16.29
N PRO A 254 4.49 0.68 16.05
CA PRO A 254 4.70 0.10 14.73
C PRO A 254 3.76 0.75 13.71
N VAL A 255 4.30 1.04 12.54
CA VAL A 255 3.59 1.64 11.42
C VAL A 255 4.03 0.98 10.11
N LEU A 256 3.14 1.04 9.13
CA LEU A 256 3.41 0.60 7.77
C LEU A 256 3.67 1.82 6.87
N LEU A 257 4.80 1.83 6.18
CA LEU A 257 5.17 2.87 5.23
C LEU A 257 4.83 2.41 3.82
N ALA A 258 3.92 3.12 3.17
CA ALA A 258 3.52 2.89 1.79
C ALA A 258 4.18 3.93 0.87
N ILE A 259 5.02 3.47 -0.05
CA ILE A 259 5.73 4.31 -1.02
C ILE A 259 5.33 3.92 -2.43
N ASN A 260 4.86 4.88 -3.22
CA ASN A 260 4.41 4.66 -4.59
C ASN A 260 4.76 5.86 -5.49
N PRO A 261 4.38 5.89 -6.78
CA PRO A 261 4.66 7.02 -7.66
C PRO A 261 4.05 8.37 -7.23
N ARG A 262 3.12 8.39 -6.27
CA ARG A 262 2.44 9.60 -5.77
C ARG A 262 3.11 10.21 -4.55
N GLY A 263 3.81 9.42 -3.74
CA GLY A 263 4.46 9.91 -2.53
C GLY A 263 4.69 8.84 -1.46
N LEU A 264 4.81 9.31 -0.22
CA LEU A 264 5.02 8.54 1.00
C LEU A 264 3.79 8.65 1.90
N TYR A 265 3.33 7.52 2.44
CA TYR A 265 2.19 7.44 3.34
C TYR A 265 2.53 6.56 4.55
N ILE A 266 2.24 7.06 5.76
CA ILE A 266 2.40 6.33 7.01
C ILE A 266 1.02 5.86 7.46
N ILE A 267 0.88 4.56 7.65
CA ILE A 267 -0.37 3.87 7.92
C ILE A 267 -0.27 3.13 9.25
N ASP A 268 -1.26 3.35 10.11
CA ASP A 268 -1.57 2.45 11.22
C ASP A 268 -2.49 1.36 10.65
N ASP A 269 -1.92 0.22 10.28
CA ASP A 269 -2.61 -0.87 9.58
C ASP A 269 -3.53 -1.66 10.52
N LEU A 270 -3.20 -1.71 11.81
CA LEU A 270 -4.03 -2.32 12.85
C LEU A 270 -5.37 -1.60 13.00
N ASN A 271 -5.36 -0.27 13.06
CA ASN A 271 -6.57 0.56 13.11
C ASN A 271 -7.05 0.99 11.73
N CYS A 272 -6.30 0.66 10.68
CA CYS A 272 -6.54 1.00 9.28
C CYS A 272 -6.77 2.51 9.08
N GLN A 273 -5.81 3.32 9.54
CA GLN A 273 -5.85 4.78 9.50
C GLN A 273 -4.59 5.35 8.82
N ILE A 274 -4.77 6.44 8.07
CA ILE A 274 -3.63 7.23 7.57
C ILE A 274 -3.16 8.16 8.69
N VAL A 275 -1.89 8.03 9.06
CA VAL A 275 -1.22 8.89 10.04
C VAL A 275 -0.71 10.15 9.35
N LEU A 276 0.01 9.98 8.24
CA LEU A 276 0.63 11.04 7.45
C LEU A 276 0.65 10.63 5.97
N GLY A 277 0.44 11.58 5.07
CA GLY A 277 0.54 11.36 3.63
C GLY A 277 1.10 12.59 2.95
N LEU A 278 2.20 12.42 2.23
CA LEU A 278 2.97 13.50 1.61
C LEU A 278 3.32 13.12 0.18
N ARG A 279 3.03 14.02 -0.77
CA ARG A 279 3.52 13.92 -2.15
C ARG A 279 4.99 14.35 -2.20
N TYR A 280 5.72 13.94 -3.24
CA TYR A 280 7.16 14.19 -3.32
C TYR A 280 7.56 15.68 -3.29
N GLU A 281 6.68 16.57 -3.75
CA GLU A 281 6.87 18.02 -3.67
C GLU A 281 6.58 18.62 -2.28
N GLU A 282 6.03 17.83 -1.34
CA GLU A 282 5.60 18.30 -0.02
C GLU A 282 6.61 17.99 1.09
N PHE A 283 7.66 17.23 0.80
CA PHE A 283 8.67 16.86 1.80
C PHE A 283 10.07 16.75 1.23
N SER A 284 11.05 16.98 2.10
CA SER A 284 12.42 16.52 1.94
C SER A 284 12.66 15.34 2.87
N TRP A 285 13.61 14.47 2.53
CA TRP A 285 13.99 13.36 3.38
C TRP A 285 15.51 13.23 3.49
N ASP A 286 15.95 12.59 4.56
CA ASP A 286 17.32 12.15 4.72
C ASP A 286 17.35 10.76 5.37
N CYS A 287 18.30 9.93 4.96
CA CYS A 287 18.47 8.58 5.48
C CYS A 287 19.74 8.49 6.31
N SER A 288 19.57 8.22 7.60
CA SER A 288 20.69 8.10 8.54
C SER A 288 20.97 6.65 8.90
N LYS A 289 22.26 6.37 9.11
CA LYS A 289 22.71 5.12 9.71
C LYS A 289 22.48 5.14 11.21
N PRO A 290 22.38 3.97 11.86
CA PRO A 290 22.44 3.86 13.31
C PRO A 290 23.64 4.63 13.86
N SER A 291 23.44 5.39 14.93
CA SER A 291 24.56 6.01 15.66
C SER A 291 25.45 4.96 16.34
N ARG A 292 24.90 3.76 16.57
CA ARG A 292 25.58 2.60 17.15
C ARG A 292 25.24 1.33 16.35
N GLU A 293 26.06 1.02 15.34
CA GLU A 293 25.87 -0.17 14.48
C GLU A 293 25.99 -1.50 15.26
N ASP A 294 26.65 -1.50 16.43
CA ASP A 294 26.76 -2.65 17.33
C ASP A 294 25.47 -2.94 18.12
N ASN A 295 24.58 -1.95 18.22
CA ASN A 295 23.34 -2.08 18.98
C ASN A 295 22.17 -2.44 18.05
N PRO A 296 21.59 -3.65 18.15
CA PRO A 296 20.48 -4.08 17.29
C PRO A 296 19.19 -3.28 17.48
N ASP A 297 19.06 -2.56 18.60
CA ASP A 297 17.93 -1.68 18.90
C ASP A 297 18.17 -0.25 18.39
N CYS A 298 19.38 0.07 17.93
CA CYS A 298 19.68 1.34 17.27
C CYS A 298 19.35 1.20 15.78
N LEU A 299 18.13 1.57 15.40
CA LEU A 299 17.66 1.41 14.03
C LEU A 299 18.16 2.55 13.12
N PRO A 300 18.38 2.27 11.82
CA PRO A 300 18.47 3.32 10.81
C PRO A 300 17.20 4.16 10.81
N CYS A 301 17.29 5.44 10.43
CA CYS A 301 16.14 6.34 10.43
C CYS A 301 15.96 7.00 9.07
N LEU A 302 14.70 7.09 8.65
CA LEU A 302 14.25 8.00 7.61
C LEU A 302 13.71 9.26 8.27
N PHE A 303 14.39 10.38 8.08
CA PHE A 303 13.90 11.70 8.48
C PHE A 303 13.02 12.25 7.37
N VAL A 304 11.84 12.74 7.73
CA VAL A 304 10.87 13.32 6.79
C VAL A 304 10.52 14.71 7.27
N GLN A 305 10.92 15.72 6.50
CA GLN A 305 10.69 17.12 6.81
C GLN A 305 9.67 17.73 5.85
N PHE A 306 8.65 18.40 6.38
CA PHE A 306 7.54 18.96 5.60
C PHE A 306 7.02 20.25 6.22
N LEU A 307 6.46 21.13 5.39
CA LEU A 307 5.95 22.42 5.83
C LEU A 307 4.48 22.33 6.27
N VAL A 308 4.15 23.02 7.35
CA VAL A 308 2.79 23.13 7.89
C VAL A 308 2.50 24.60 8.23
N VAL A 309 1.24 25.02 8.15
CA VAL A 309 0.80 26.31 8.68
C VAL A 309 0.18 26.09 10.06
N GLU A 310 0.81 26.62 11.11
CA GLU A 310 0.32 26.57 12.50
C GLU A 310 0.15 27.99 13.03
N ASN A 311 -1.03 28.31 13.58
CA ASN A 311 -1.36 29.63 14.10
C ASN A 311 -1.11 30.79 13.11
N GLY A 312 -1.24 30.54 11.80
CA GLY A 312 -1.00 31.52 10.74
C GLY A 312 0.47 31.71 10.33
N ALA A 313 1.42 31.05 11.00
CA ALA A 313 2.82 31.02 10.62
C ALA A 313 3.16 29.73 9.85
N ARG A 314 4.08 29.83 8.89
CA ARG A 314 4.69 28.65 8.27
C ARG A 314 5.76 28.11 9.22
N VAL A 315 5.74 26.81 9.43
CA VAL A 315 6.72 26.10 10.24
C VAL A 315 7.12 24.82 9.52
N SER A 316 8.35 24.40 9.72
CA SER A 316 8.84 23.12 9.23
C SER A 316 8.71 22.07 10.33
N LYS A 317 8.12 20.93 10.00
CA LYS A 317 7.98 19.78 10.89
C LYS A 317 8.91 18.68 10.43
N MET A 318 9.60 18.03 11.37
CA MET A 318 10.45 16.88 11.10
C MET A 318 9.96 15.67 11.88
N LEU A 319 9.71 14.59 11.15
CA LEU A 319 9.35 13.28 11.68
C LEU A 319 10.55 12.35 11.54
N GLN A 320 10.83 11.57 12.59
CA GLN A 320 11.78 10.47 12.55
C GLN A 320 11.02 9.17 12.43
N VAL A 321 11.33 8.38 11.41
CA VAL A 321 10.83 7.00 11.26
C VAL A 321 12.00 6.04 11.45
N PHE A 322 11.92 5.20 12.47
CA PHE A 322 12.91 4.17 12.75
C PHE A 322 12.58 2.91 11.96
N SER A 323 13.52 2.39 11.18
CA SER A 323 13.28 1.18 10.39
C SER A 323 14.57 0.53 9.91
N ARG A 324 14.64 -0.80 10.00
CA ARG A 324 15.69 -1.60 9.36
C ARG A 324 15.66 -1.48 7.83
N GLN A 325 14.53 -1.05 7.28
CA GLN A 325 14.28 -0.92 5.84
C GLN A 325 14.52 0.50 5.32
N ALA A 326 15.03 1.43 6.14
CA ALA A 326 15.22 2.84 5.76
C ALA A 326 16.00 3.03 4.46
N THR A 327 17.06 2.26 4.24
CA THR A 327 17.85 2.34 3.00
C THR A 327 17.08 1.87 1.76
N LEU A 328 16.14 0.92 1.92
CA LEU A 328 15.27 0.49 0.82
C LEU A 328 14.25 1.58 0.49
N MET A 329 13.70 2.23 1.52
CA MET A 329 12.78 3.34 1.38
C MET A 329 13.45 4.53 0.69
N ASP A 330 14.63 4.93 1.16
CA ASP A 330 15.45 5.99 0.57
C ASP A 330 15.74 5.74 -0.92
N THR A 331 16.18 4.52 -1.25
CA THR A 331 16.45 4.13 -2.65
C THR A 331 15.21 4.26 -3.52
N LEU A 332 14.04 3.85 -3.01
CA LEU A 332 12.79 3.88 -3.76
C LEU A 332 12.27 5.32 -3.94
N ILE A 333 12.28 6.13 -2.89
CA ILE A 333 11.91 7.54 -2.94
C ILE A 333 12.81 8.27 -3.92
N THR A 334 14.14 8.08 -3.82
CA THR A 334 15.12 8.63 -4.76
C THR A 334 14.79 8.25 -6.20
N SER A 335 14.43 6.99 -6.46
CA SER A 335 14.05 6.54 -7.81
C SER A 335 12.82 7.26 -8.35
N TYR A 336 11.78 7.45 -7.54
CA TYR A 336 10.57 8.16 -7.98
C TYR A 336 10.81 9.66 -8.17
N VAL A 337 11.51 10.31 -7.26
CA VAL A 337 11.87 11.73 -7.40
C VAL A 337 12.72 11.97 -8.64
N SER A 338 13.71 11.11 -8.92
CA SER A 338 14.50 11.19 -10.15
C SER A 338 13.63 11.11 -11.42
N GLN A 339 12.61 10.25 -11.42
CA GLN A 339 11.68 10.12 -12.55
C GLN A 339 10.74 11.32 -12.69
N VAL A 340 10.36 11.98 -11.59
CA VAL A 340 9.55 13.20 -11.63
C VAL A 340 10.36 14.34 -12.22
N VAL A 341 11.60 14.52 -11.77
CA VAL A 341 12.52 15.55 -12.27
C VAL A 341 12.85 15.35 -13.76
N SER A 342 13.08 14.10 -14.20
CA SER A 342 13.37 13.84 -15.62
C SER A 342 12.18 14.21 -16.51
N LYS A 343 10.95 13.84 -16.12
CA LYS A 343 9.73 14.18 -16.87
C LYS A 343 9.48 15.68 -16.94
N SER A 344 9.72 16.41 -15.84
CA SER A 344 9.57 17.87 -15.87
C SER A 344 10.57 18.54 -16.83
N ASN A 345 11.79 18.01 -16.92
CA ASN A 345 12.80 18.54 -17.85
C ASN A 345 12.42 18.23 -19.31
N ASP A 346 11.95 17.02 -19.61
CA ASP A 346 11.47 16.64 -20.95
C ASP A 346 10.26 17.51 -21.39
N GLU A 347 9.36 17.86 -20.47
CA GLU A 347 8.24 18.77 -20.75
C GLU A 347 8.67 20.22 -20.97
N VAL A 348 9.72 20.69 -20.28
CA VAL A 348 10.29 22.03 -20.49
C VAL A 348 11.00 22.11 -21.84
N ASP A 349 11.76 21.08 -22.21
CA ASP A 349 12.44 21.00 -23.50
C ASP A 349 11.44 20.88 -24.66
N ASN A 350 10.37 20.09 -24.51
CA ASN A 350 9.29 20.00 -25.51
C ASN A 350 8.50 21.32 -25.64
N LYS A 351 8.23 22.03 -24.53
CA LYS A 351 7.57 23.36 -24.58
C LYS A 351 8.44 24.43 -25.24
N MET A 352 9.77 24.32 -25.16
CA MET A 352 10.70 25.20 -25.88
C MET A 352 10.67 24.95 -27.40
N CYS A 353 10.33 23.73 -27.82
CA CYS A 353 10.22 23.35 -29.24
C CYS A 353 8.81 23.58 -29.83
N GLU A 354 7.76 23.61 -29.00
CA GLU A 354 6.36 23.78 -29.43
C GLU A 354 5.87 25.24 -29.50
N SER A 355 6.71 26.24 -29.22
CA SER A 355 6.39 27.67 -29.41
C SER A 355 6.14 28.10 -30.87
N GLN A 356 6.06 27.17 -31.83
CA GLN A 356 5.63 27.41 -33.21
C GLN A 356 4.68 26.32 -33.70
N SER A 357 3.48 26.18 -33.13
CA SER A 357 2.26 25.87 -33.92
C SER A 357 0.98 25.83 -33.08
N ASN A 358 0.05 26.70 -33.46
CA ASN A 358 -1.40 26.66 -33.35
C ASN A 358 -2.14 26.41 -32.02
N SER A 359 -2.94 27.42 -31.71
CA SER A 359 -4.26 27.42 -31.10
C SER A 359 -5.23 26.41 -31.75
N ASP A 360 -5.95 25.63 -30.94
CA ASP A 360 -7.42 25.67 -30.83
C ASP A 360 -7.98 24.59 -29.87
N ASN A 361 -8.91 25.02 -29.01
CA ASN A 361 -10.04 24.37 -28.35
C ASN A 361 -10.11 22.83 -28.16
N ASP A 362 -10.46 22.37 -26.95
CA ASP A 362 -11.86 22.13 -26.58
C ASP A 362 -12.05 21.60 -25.14
N ASN A 363 -13.00 22.21 -24.43
CA ASN A 363 -13.50 21.78 -23.12
C ASN A 363 -14.50 20.64 -23.30
N HIS A 364 -14.23 19.46 -22.74
CA HIS A 364 -15.22 18.39 -22.59
C HIS A 364 -15.25 17.88 -21.14
N ASN A 365 -16.30 18.25 -20.41
CA ASN A 365 -16.71 17.59 -19.16
C ASN A 365 -17.45 16.28 -19.49
N PRO A 366 -17.15 15.15 -18.84
CA PRO A 366 -18.01 13.98 -18.88
C PRO A 366 -19.10 14.06 -17.79
N PRO A 367 -20.36 13.71 -18.10
CA PRO A 367 -21.43 13.58 -17.12
C PRO A 367 -21.47 12.14 -16.54
N GLY A 368 -21.76 12.03 -15.23
CA GLY A 368 -22.34 10.81 -14.65
C GLY A 368 -21.64 10.24 -13.42
N GLY A 369 -22.16 10.59 -12.23
CA GLY A 369 -22.41 9.66 -11.12
C GLY A 369 -21.28 8.81 -10.53
N ALA A 370 -20.01 9.17 -10.70
CA ALA A 370 -18.94 8.58 -9.90
C ALA A 370 -18.95 9.23 -8.51
N ALA A 371 -19.05 8.42 -7.45
CA ALA A 371 -18.79 8.89 -6.10
C ALA A 371 -17.40 9.52 -6.09
N ALA A 372 -17.29 10.77 -5.59
CA ALA A 372 -16.01 11.45 -5.48
C ALA A 372 -15.01 10.57 -4.71
N PRO A 373 -13.72 10.57 -5.08
CA PRO A 373 -12.72 9.81 -4.33
C PRO A 373 -12.78 10.22 -2.85
N PRO A 374 -12.63 9.27 -1.91
CA PRO A 374 -12.76 9.54 -0.47
C PRO A 374 -11.71 10.55 0.04
N TYR A 375 -10.64 10.75 -0.73
CA TYR A 375 -9.61 11.76 -0.48
C TYR A 375 -9.63 12.78 -1.63
N SER A 376 -9.87 14.04 -1.32
CA SER A 376 -9.84 15.14 -2.28
C SER A 376 -8.47 15.25 -2.94
N ALA A 377 -8.43 15.42 -4.26
CA ALA A 377 -7.19 15.59 -5.03
C ALA A 377 -6.47 16.92 -4.75
N ASN A 378 -7.10 17.86 -4.03
CA ASN A 378 -6.68 19.27 -3.98
C ASN A 378 -6.23 19.77 -2.59
N HIS A 379 -5.78 18.90 -1.68
CA HIS A 379 -5.21 19.36 -0.40
C HIS A 379 -3.74 18.98 -0.22
N ALA A 380 -2.98 19.99 0.22
CA ALA A 380 -1.64 19.89 0.78
C ALA A 380 -1.65 18.90 1.95
N ALA A 381 -0.74 17.92 1.95
CA ALA A 381 -0.55 16.89 2.97
C ALA A 381 -1.85 16.19 3.46
N LEU A 382 -2.03 14.91 3.13
CA LEU A 382 -3.09 14.08 3.70
C LEU A 382 -2.71 13.67 5.13
N SER A 383 -2.74 14.61 6.08
CA SER A 383 -2.57 14.33 7.51
C SER A 383 -3.89 14.50 8.23
N THR A 384 -4.33 13.45 8.94
CA THR A 384 -5.56 13.56 9.74
C THR A 384 -5.28 13.98 11.18
N LYS A 385 -4.05 13.80 11.69
CA LYS A 385 -3.74 13.93 13.13
C LYS A 385 -2.24 14.21 13.42
N LEU A 386 -1.69 15.36 13.00
CA LEU A 386 -0.30 15.75 13.37
C LEU A 386 -0.05 15.69 14.89
N SER A 387 -1.08 15.92 15.71
CA SER A 387 -0.99 15.81 17.17
C SER A 387 -0.73 14.38 17.69
N LYS A 388 -0.83 13.35 16.83
CA LYS A 388 -0.45 11.96 17.11
C LYS A 388 1.00 11.64 16.74
N LEU A 389 1.75 12.60 16.23
CA LEU A 389 3.15 12.42 15.88
C LEU A 389 4.04 13.13 16.90
N THR A 390 5.18 12.52 17.18
CA THR A 390 6.31 13.19 17.84
C THR A 390 7.12 13.90 16.75
N LEU A 391 7.11 15.23 16.79
CA LEU A 391 7.71 16.08 15.74
C LEU A 391 8.67 17.10 16.36
N ALA A 392 9.78 17.36 15.68
CA ALA A 392 10.53 18.60 15.85
C ALA A 392 9.95 19.70 14.95
N THR A 393 9.95 20.94 15.43
CA THR A 393 9.38 22.10 14.77
C THR A 393 10.45 23.17 14.62
N PHE A 394 10.62 23.67 13.41
CA PHE A 394 11.57 24.71 13.06
C PHE A 394 10.83 25.91 12.48
N ASP A 395 11.32 27.12 12.79
CA ASP A 395 10.83 28.36 12.17
C ASP A 395 11.40 28.53 10.74
N ASP A 396 11.01 29.62 10.08
CA ASP A 396 11.48 29.95 8.72
C ASP A 396 12.99 30.25 8.65
N GLU A 397 13.62 30.56 9.79
CA GLU A 397 15.08 30.78 9.92
C GLU A 397 15.83 29.46 10.20
N GLY A 398 15.12 28.36 10.41
CA GLY A 398 15.67 27.04 10.70
C GLY A 398 15.99 26.81 12.18
N HIS A 399 15.59 27.71 13.07
CA HIS A 399 15.76 27.52 14.51
C HIS A 399 14.74 26.50 15.04
N CYS A 400 15.18 25.56 15.88
CA CYS A 400 14.28 24.64 16.56
C CYS A 400 13.46 25.41 17.60
N ILE A 401 12.15 25.54 17.36
CA ILE A 401 11.19 26.25 18.22
C ILE A 401 10.30 25.31 19.02
N GLY A 402 10.38 24.00 18.78
CA GLY A 402 9.64 23.00 19.55
C GLY A 402 10.11 21.59 19.26
N GLN A 403 10.31 20.80 20.31
CA GLN A 403 10.74 19.41 20.20
C GLN A 403 10.00 18.55 21.21
N MET A 404 9.69 17.31 20.83
CA MET A 404 9.02 16.32 21.67
C MET A 404 9.79 15.00 21.58
N GLY A 405 9.71 14.17 22.62
CA GLY A 405 10.30 12.82 22.61
C GLY A 405 11.83 12.81 22.46
N SER A 406 12.35 11.90 21.65
CA SER A 406 13.78 11.70 21.36
C SER A 406 14.48 12.97 20.88
N TRP A 407 13.75 13.90 20.27
CA TRP A 407 14.27 15.19 19.84
C TRP A 407 14.68 16.11 21.00
N SER A 408 14.15 15.90 22.21
CA SER A 408 14.40 16.78 23.36
C SER A 408 15.81 16.69 23.95
N PHE A 409 16.60 15.68 23.55
CA PHE A 409 17.95 15.43 24.06
C PHE A 409 19.07 15.91 23.12
N SER A 410 18.73 16.47 21.96
CA SER A 410 19.69 16.98 20.97
C SER A 410 20.09 18.42 21.30
N TYR A 411 21.13 18.59 22.13
CA TYR A 411 21.81 19.88 22.36
C TYR A 411 23.25 19.84 21.88
#